data_AF-A0A3D2XLJ0-F1
#
_entry.id   AF-A0A3D2XLJ0-F1
#
_cell.length_a   1.000
_cell.length_b   1.000
_cell.length_c   1.000
_cell.angle_alpha   90.00
_cell.angle_beta   90.00
_cell.angle_gamma   90.00
#
_symmetry.space_group_name_H-M   'P 1'
#
loop_
_entity.id
_entity.type
_entity.pdbx_description
1 polymer ?
#
loop_
_entity_poly.entity_id
_entity_poly.type
_entity_poly.pdbx_seq_one_letter_code
_entity_poly.pdbx_strand_id
1 'polypeptide(L)'
;MRLHRNLCFAIIDGVLEVFNDNKYADKVIQALLKRDKRWGSRDRGFVAETTYDIVRWKRLYAEIAEVKEPFSRDDAWRLFAVWA
;
A
#
# COMPACT_ATOMS: atom_id res chain seq x y z
N MET A 1 2.30 -17.03 3.14
CA MET A 1 1.72 -16.33 1.98
C MET A 1 2.83 -16.05 0.98
N ARG A 2 2.62 -16.21 -0.34
CA ARG A 2 3.64 -15.89 -1.34
C ARG A 2 3.40 -14.47 -1.86
N LEU A 3 4.39 -13.59 -1.68
CA LEU A 3 4.29 -12.20 -2.15
C LEU A 3 4.58 -12.16 -3.65
N HIS A 4 3.59 -11.73 -4.42
CA HIS A 4 3.71 -11.54 -5.86
C HIS A 4 4.12 -10.10 -6.15
N ARG A 5 5.22 -9.94 -6.89
CA ARG A 5 5.88 -8.65 -7.14
C ARG A 5 4.92 -7.57 -7.68
N ASN A 6 4.01 -7.94 -8.58
CA ASN A 6 3.04 -7.01 -9.15
C ASN A 6 2.04 -6.47 -8.10
N LEU A 7 1.62 -7.30 -7.15
CA LEU A 7 0.70 -6.90 -6.07
C LEU A 7 1.41 -5.98 -5.09
N CYS A 8 2.64 -6.32 -4.69
CA CYS A 8 3.46 -5.47 -3.83
C CYS A 8 3.67 -4.09 -4.45
N PHE A 9 4.02 -4.01 -5.74
CA PHE A 9 4.16 -2.71 -6.41
C PHE A 9 2.86 -1.89 -6.41
N ALA A 10 1.70 -2.53 -6.60
CA ALA A 10 0.42 -1.82 -6.54
C ALA A 10 0.14 -1.24 -5.15
N ILE A 11 0.49 -1.98 -4.08
CA ILE A 11 0.38 -1.48 -2.70
C ILE A 11 1.30 -0.28 -2.49
N ILE A 12 2.57 -0.37 -2.92
CA ILE A 12 3.53 0.74 -2.81
C ILE A 12 3.06 1.99 -3.54
N ASP A 13 2.57 1.85 -4.77
CA ASP A 13 2.00 2.97 -5.53
C ASP A 13 0.80 3.58 -4.75
N GLY A 14 -0.11 2.73 -4.26
CA GLY A 14 -1.30 3.16 -3.54
C GLY A 14 -1.01 3.89 -2.24
N VAL A 15 -0.04 3.40 -1.47
CA VAL A 15 0.39 4.02 -0.20
C VAL A 15 0.92 5.43 -0.44
N LEU A 16 1.74 5.62 -1.48
CA LEU A 16 2.27 6.93 -1.85
C LEU A 16 1.15 7.89 -2.31
N GLU A 17 0.21 7.42 -3.12
CA GLU A 17 -0.95 8.21 -3.55
C GLU A 17 -1.81 8.68 -2.36
N VAL A 18 -1.99 7.83 -1.34
CA VAL A 18 -2.76 8.20 -0.16
C VAL A 18 -2.00 9.19 0.71
N PHE A 19 -0.72 8.93 1.00
CA PHE A 19 0.04 9.72 1.97
C PHE A 19 0.58 11.03 1.41
N ASN A 20 1.13 11.02 0.20
CA ASN A 20 1.77 12.22 -0.37
C ASN A 20 0.76 13.08 -1.16
N ASP A 21 -0.15 12.45 -1.91
CA ASP A 21 -1.13 13.19 -2.73
C ASP A 21 -2.45 13.48 -1.98
N ASN A 22 -2.57 13.08 -0.70
CA ASN A 22 -3.78 13.21 0.12
C ASN A 22 -5.04 12.61 -0.53
N LYS A 23 -4.90 11.56 -1.36
CA LYS A 23 -6.05 10.90 -1.97
C LYS A 23 -6.76 10.00 -0.96
N TYR A 24 -8.08 9.92 -1.09
CA TYR A 24 -8.87 9.00 -0.28
C TYR A 24 -8.53 7.54 -0.58
N ALA A 25 -8.27 6.75 0.47
CA ALA A 25 -7.84 5.36 0.35
C ALA A 25 -8.85 4.48 -0.40
N ASP A 26 -10.16 4.68 -0.20
CA ASP A 26 -11.19 3.93 -0.94
C ASP A 26 -11.11 4.19 -2.45
N LYS A 27 -10.84 5.44 -2.85
CA LYS A 27 -10.71 5.82 -4.26
C LYS A 27 -9.43 5.26 -4.89
N VAL A 28 -8.31 5.32 -4.17
CA VAL A 28 -7.03 4.76 -4.63
C VAL A 28 -7.14 3.25 -4.81
N ILE A 29 -7.68 2.53 -3.82
CA ILE A 29 -7.86 1.07 -3.91
C ILE A 29 -8.79 0.71 -5.07
N GLN A 30 -9.92 1.42 -5.24
CA GLN A 30 -10.80 1.21 -6.40
C GLN A 30 -10.07 1.41 -7.73
N ALA A 31 -9.21 2.42 -7.84
CA ALA A 31 -8.42 2.68 -9.04
C ALA A 31 -7.40 1.55 -9.30
N LEU A 32 -6.67 1.11 -8.27
CA LEU A 32 -5.72 0.00 -8.37
C LEU A 32 -6.39 -1.30 -8.82
N LEU A 33 -7.53 -1.64 -8.23
CA LEU A 33 -8.28 -2.86 -8.58
C LEU A 33 -8.88 -2.81 -10.00
N LYS A 34 -9.19 -1.61 -10.51
CA LYS A 34 -9.63 -1.41 -11.90
C LYS A 34 -8.47 -1.44 -12.89
N ARG A 35 -7.26 -1.04 -12.46
CA ARG A 35 -6.05 -0.99 -13.28
C ARG A 35 -5.65 -2.37 -13.81
N ASP A 36 -5.74 -3.41 -12.98
CA ASP A 36 -5.46 -4.78 -13.42
C ASP A 36 -6.67 -5.70 -13.29
N LYS A 37 -7.27 -6.04 -14.43
CA LYS A 37 -8.43 -6.93 -14.51
C LYS A 37 -8.06 -8.41 -14.32
N ARG A 38 -6.78 -8.78 -14.43
CA ARG A 38 -6.31 -10.17 -14.35
C ARG A 38 -6.29 -10.72 -12.93
N TRP A 39 -6.32 -9.85 -11.93
CA TRP A 39 -6.32 -10.25 -10.52
C TRP A 39 -7.61 -10.97 -10.13
N GLY A 40 -7.45 -12.14 -9.54
CA GLY A 40 -8.55 -12.92 -8.95
C GLY A 40 -9.00 -12.35 -7.60
N SER A 41 -10.02 -12.94 -7.00
CA SER A 41 -10.57 -12.49 -5.71
C SER A 41 -9.52 -12.42 -4.60
N ARG A 42 -8.62 -13.40 -4.54
CA ARG A 42 -7.54 -13.45 -3.54
C ARG A 42 -6.55 -12.30 -3.69
N ASP A 43 -6.09 -12.03 -4.92
CA ASP A 43 -5.15 -10.94 -5.20
C ASP A 43 -5.77 -9.57 -4.90
N ARG A 44 -7.06 -9.41 -5.23
CA ARG A 44 -7.82 -8.19 -4.94
C ARG A 44 -8.00 -7.97 -3.45
N GLY A 45 -8.35 -9.03 -2.71
CA GLY A 45 -8.44 -9.00 -1.25
C GLY A 45 -7.12 -8.60 -0.62
N PHE A 46 -6.03 -9.25 -1.06
CA PHE A 46 -4.67 -8.95 -0.61
C PHE A 46 -4.29 -7.47 -0.80
N VAL A 47 -4.44 -6.93 -2.02
CA VAL A 47 -4.10 -5.52 -2.29
C VAL A 47 -4.94 -4.56 -1.44
N ALA A 48 -6.24 -4.81 -1.31
CA ALA A 48 -7.13 -3.95 -0.54
C ALA A 48 -6.81 -3.99 0.96
N GLU A 49 -6.73 -5.18 1.54
CA GLU A 49 -6.46 -5.40 2.97
C GLU A 49 -5.12 -4.79 3.38
N THR A 50 -4.03 -5.15 2.69
CA THR A 50 -2.70 -4.64 3.02
C THR A 50 -2.59 -3.13 2.86
N THR A 51 -3.17 -2.56 1.80
CA THR A 51 -3.15 -1.09 1.62
C THR A 51 -3.92 -0.41 2.76
N TYR A 52 -5.09 -0.94 3.15
CA TYR A 52 -5.86 -0.39 4.27
C TYR A 52 -5.13 -0.51 5.60
N ASP A 53 -4.46 -1.62 5.88
CA ASP A 53 -3.70 -1.80 7.12
C ASP A 53 -2.56 -0.80 7.22
N ILE A 54 -1.78 -0.61 6.15
CA ILE A 54 -0.69 0.38 6.12
C ILE A 54 -1.24 1.78 6.32
N VAL A 55 -2.34 2.14 5.64
CA VAL A 55 -2.99 3.45 5.81
C VAL A 55 -3.51 3.65 7.23
N ARG A 56 -4.14 2.63 7.80
CA ARG A 56 -4.71 2.64 9.16
C ARG A 56 -3.62 2.83 10.22
N TRP A 57 -2.49 2.15 10.08
CA TRP A 57 -1.40 2.14 11.05
C TRP A 57 -0.24 3.06 10.68
N LYS A 58 -0.45 4.01 9.75
CA LYS A 58 0.55 4.96 9.24
C LYS A 58 1.53 5.46 10.29
N ARG A 59 1.01 6.01 11.41
CA ARG A 59 1.84 6.60 12.48
C ARG A 59 2.72 5.56 13.18
N LEU A 60 2.16 4.38 13.48
CA LEU A 60 2.89 3.30 14.13
C LEU A 60 3.97 2.73 13.20
N TYR A 61 3.63 2.48 11.94
CA TYR A 61 4.56 1.90 10.99
C TYR A 61 5.68 2.88 10.62
N ALA A 62 5.37 4.17 10.49
CA ALA A 62 6.38 5.19 10.25
C ALA A 62 7.37 5.31 11.41
N GLU A 63 6.90 5.18 12.66
CA GLU A 63 7.76 5.17 13.84
C GLU A 63 8.69 3.94 13.85
N ILE A 64 8.15 2.74 13.61
CA ILE A 64 8.95 1.49 13.59
C ILE A 64 9.97 1.51 12.45
N ALA A 65 9.59 2.05 11.28
CA ALA A 65 10.47 2.15 10.12
C ALA A 65 11.43 3.33 10.17
N GLU A 66 11.35 4.20 11.19
CA GLU A 66 12.14 5.43 11.34
C GLU A 66 12.06 6.36 10.11
N VAL A 67 10.88 6.43 9.47
CA VAL A 67 10.63 7.26 8.28
C VAL A 67 9.69 8.42 8.58
N LYS A 68 9.83 9.51 7.82
CA LYS A 68 9.02 10.73 7.97
C LYS A 68 8.48 11.21 6.63
N GLU A 69 7.40 11.98 6.69
CA GLU A 69 6.82 12.60 5.51
C GLU A 69 7.69 13.74 4.96
N PRO A 70 7.73 13.95 3.63
CA PRO A 70 7.06 13.15 2.59
C PRO A 70 7.76 11.81 2.34
N PHE A 71 6.99 10.76 2.06
CA PHE A 71 7.56 9.41 1.88
C PHE A 71 8.15 9.22 0.48
N SER A 72 9.36 8.71 0.39
CA SER A 72 9.92 8.19 -0.86
C SER A 72 9.38 6.79 -1.18
N ARG A 73 9.67 6.28 -2.39
CA ARG A 73 9.32 4.89 -2.75
C ARG A 73 10.01 3.87 -1.84
N ASP A 74 11.23 4.16 -1.40
CA ASP A 74 11.97 3.30 -0.47
C ASP A 74 11.34 3.33 0.92
N ASP A 75 10.84 4.49 1.36
CA ASP A 75 10.12 4.57 2.64
C ASP A 75 8.80 3.80 2.60
N ALA A 76 8.07 3.84 1.49
CA ALA A 76 6.88 3.01 1.31
C ALA A 76 7.23 1.51 1.37
N TRP A 77 8.39 1.09 0.84
CA TRP A 77 8.86 -0.29 1.00
C TRP A 77 9.21 -0.62 2.44
N ARG A 78 9.78 0.31 3.21
CA ARG A 78 10.01 0.12 4.65
C ARG A 78 8.70 -0.03 5.41
N LEU A 79 7.69 0.79 5.12
CA LEU A 79 6.35 0.68 5.71
C LEU A 79 5.70 -0.67 5.38
N PHE A 80 5.84 -1.14 4.14
CA PHE A 80 5.38 -2.47 3.73
C PHE A 80 6.13 -3.59 4.47
N ALA A 81 7.44 -3.43 4.71
CA ALA A 81 8.24 -4.39 5.45
C ALA A 81 7.90 -4.46 6.94
N VAL A 82 7.36 -3.40 7.55
CA VAL A 82 6.84 -3.44 8.93
C VAL A 82 5.55 -4.27 9.02
N TRP A 83 4.73 -4.26 7.97
CA TRP A 83 3.51 -5.05 7.90
C TRP A 83 3.76 -6.55 7.63
N ALA A 84 4.79 -6.88 6.83
CA ALA A 84 5.07 -8.22 6.31
C ALA A 84 5.79 -9.13 7.32
#